data_AF-A0A537E3E5-F1
#
_entry.id   AF-A0A537E3E5-F1
#
_cell.length_a   1.000
_cell.length_b   1.000
_cell.length_c   1.000
_cell.angle_alpha   90.00
_cell.angle_beta   90.00
_cell.angle_gamma   90.00
#
_symmetry.space_group_name_H-M   'P 1'
#
loop_
_entity.id
_entity.type
_entity.pdbx_description
1 polymer ?
#
loop_
_entity_poly.entity_id
_entity_poly.type
_entity_poly.pdbx_seq_one_letter_code
_entity_poly.pdbx_strand_id
1 'polypeptide(L)'
;MEWAFSRGDVSFFKTVLDRRPSLLLRIHAVCILADMKDERAVPALCETLKEDPSPLVRHEAAFSLGQLEFKSAVSALMDAMANDESVLVRHESAVALGSIGDETARPGLIDRLQDADEDVRLSAEVALADLDFLERLRARTSRR
;
A
#
# COMPACT_ATOMS: atom_id res chain seq x y z
N MET A 1 7.55 12.83 -18.46
CA MET A 1 7.26 11.61 -17.68
C MET A 1 6.95 10.42 -18.60
N GLU A 2 6.19 10.62 -19.67
CA GLU A 2 5.86 9.57 -20.67
C GLU A 2 7.07 8.79 -21.21
N TRP A 3 8.16 9.48 -21.57
CA TRP A 3 9.40 8.80 -22.01
C TRP A 3 9.97 7.82 -20.96
N ALA A 4 9.98 8.21 -19.67
CA ALA A 4 10.53 7.41 -18.59
C ALA A 4 9.63 6.21 -18.29
N PHE A 5 8.32 6.43 -18.33
CA PHE A 5 7.31 5.37 -18.22
C PHE A 5 7.49 4.31 -19.32
N SER A 6 7.57 4.73 -20.59
CA SER A 6 7.75 3.82 -21.73
C SER A 6 9.04 3.01 -21.69
N ARG A 7 10.02 3.41 -20.86
CA ARG A 7 11.29 2.69 -20.67
C ARG A 7 11.34 1.87 -19.38
N GLY A 8 10.30 1.88 -18.56
CA GLY A 8 10.33 1.20 -17.28
C GLY A 8 11.29 1.86 -16.27
N ASP A 9 11.55 3.16 -16.38
CA ASP A 9 12.58 3.86 -15.58
C ASP A 9 12.06 4.26 -14.20
N VAL A 10 12.07 3.30 -13.27
CA VAL A 10 11.71 3.50 -11.86
C VAL A 10 12.60 4.56 -11.20
N SER A 11 13.88 4.63 -11.58
CA SER A 11 14.86 5.52 -10.95
C SER A 11 14.53 7.00 -11.19
N PHE A 12 13.97 7.31 -12.36
CA PHE A 12 13.49 8.65 -12.68
C PHE A 12 12.36 9.06 -11.72
N PHE A 13 11.35 8.22 -11.50
CA PHE A 13 10.23 8.54 -10.63
C PHE A 13 10.63 8.58 -9.16
N LYS A 14 11.55 7.71 -8.71
CA LYS A 14 12.17 7.83 -7.39
C LYS A 14 12.83 9.21 -7.23
N THR A 15 13.60 9.64 -8.23
CA THR A 15 14.24 10.97 -8.21
C THR A 15 13.20 12.11 -8.14
N VAL A 16 12.05 11.97 -8.82
CA VAL A 16 10.95 12.92 -8.72
C VAL A 16 10.42 12.99 -7.29
N LEU A 17 10.25 11.85 -6.62
CA LEU A 17 9.78 11.78 -5.23
C LEU A 17 10.81 12.39 -4.26
N ASP A 18 12.08 12.02 -4.40
CA ASP A 18 13.20 12.46 -3.54
C ASP A 18 13.39 13.99 -3.60
N ARG A 19 13.19 14.60 -4.77
CA ARG A 19 13.31 16.06 -4.96
C ARG A 19 12.16 16.85 -4.34
N ARG A 20 11.13 16.17 -3.85
CA ARG A 20 9.93 16.74 -3.22
C ARG A 20 9.35 17.95 -3.97
N PRO A 21 9.00 17.82 -5.26
CA PRO A 21 8.35 18.88 -6.03
C PRO A 21 6.92 19.11 -5.51
N SER A 22 6.08 19.80 -6.28
CA SER A 22 4.68 20.04 -5.91
C SER A 22 3.95 18.73 -5.59
N LEU A 23 2.95 18.83 -4.71
CA LEU A 23 2.08 17.71 -4.30
C LEU A 23 1.57 16.91 -5.51
N LEU A 24 1.05 17.60 -6.52
CA LEU A 24 0.52 17.01 -7.74
C LEU A 24 1.54 16.14 -8.48
N LEU A 25 2.79 16.61 -8.58
CA LEU A 25 3.84 15.86 -9.27
C LEU A 25 4.26 14.60 -8.50
N ARG A 26 4.20 14.63 -7.17
CA ARG A 26 4.50 13.45 -6.35
C ARG A 26 3.38 12.41 -6.45
N ILE A 27 2.12 12.83 -6.36
CA ILE A 27 0.96 11.96 -6.60
C ILE A 27 1.06 11.32 -7.99
N HIS A 28 1.29 12.12 -9.04
CA HIS A 28 1.45 11.59 -10.39
C HIS A 28 2.63 10.59 -10.50
N ALA A 29 3.76 10.86 -9.82
CA ALA A 29 4.88 9.92 -9.83
C ALA A 29 4.53 8.59 -9.14
N VAL A 30 3.79 8.63 -8.03
CA VAL A 30 3.28 7.44 -7.33
C VAL A 30 2.34 6.64 -8.22
N CYS A 31 1.33 7.26 -8.85
CA CYS A 31 0.42 6.57 -9.75
C CYS A 31 1.17 5.92 -10.92
N ILE A 32 2.13 6.63 -11.52
CA ILE A 32 2.93 6.08 -12.63
C ILE A 32 3.75 4.87 -12.17
N LEU A 33 4.34 4.91 -10.97
CA LEU A 33 5.05 3.76 -10.41
C LEU A 33 4.13 2.54 -10.22
N ALA A 34 2.86 2.75 -9.84
CA ALA A 34 1.86 1.69 -9.76
C ALA A 34 1.49 1.14 -11.16
N ASP A 35 1.26 2.02 -12.13
CA ASP A 35 0.90 1.66 -13.50
C ASP A 35 1.97 0.84 -14.22
N MET A 36 3.24 0.95 -13.79
CA MET A 36 4.34 0.13 -14.29
C MET A 36 4.21 -1.36 -13.93
N LYS A 37 3.43 -1.70 -12.88
CA LYS A 37 3.19 -3.07 -12.41
C LYS A 37 4.48 -3.86 -12.17
N ASP A 38 5.48 -3.18 -11.63
CA ASP A 38 6.84 -3.69 -11.49
C ASP A 38 7.25 -3.70 -10.02
N GLU A 39 7.69 -4.86 -9.51
CA GLU A 39 8.12 -4.99 -8.11
C GLU A 39 9.30 -4.07 -7.78
N ARG A 40 10.10 -3.67 -8.78
CA ARG A 40 11.18 -2.68 -8.61
C ARG A 40 10.68 -1.32 -8.11
N ALA A 41 9.39 -1.00 -8.29
CA ALA A 41 8.78 0.23 -7.78
C ALA A 41 8.44 0.16 -6.28
N VAL A 42 8.27 -1.04 -5.72
CA VAL A 42 7.82 -1.24 -4.32
C VAL A 42 8.72 -0.52 -3.31
N PRO A 43 10.07 -0.58 -3.37
CA PRO A 43 10.90 0.14 -2.41
C PRO A 43 10.67 1.66 -2.41
N ALA A 44 10.48 2.28 -3.58
CA ALA A 44 10.25 3.72 -3.69
C ALA A 44 8.85 4.11 -3.15
N LEU A 45 7.84 3.26 -3.38
CA LEU A 45 6.51 3.45 -2.82
C LEU A 45 6.50 3.27 -1.30
N CYS A 46 7.20 2.27 -0.76
CA CYS A 46 7.36 2.08 0.68
C CYS A 46 8.10 3.27 1.36
N GLU A 47 9.15 3.79 0.74
CA GLU A 47 9.85 5.00 1.21
C GLU A 47 8.91 6.21 1.21
N THR A 48 8.11 6.38 0.14
CA THR A 48 7.13 7.46 0.04
C THR A 48 6.03 7.35 1.10
N LEU A 49 5.50 6.14 1.32
CA LEU A 49 4.53 5.83 2.37
C LEU A 49 5.07 6.19 3.76
N LYS A 50 6.38 6.05 4.00
CA LYS A 50 6.98 6.31 5.31
C LYS A 50 7.37 7.77 5.52
N GLU A 51 7.85 8.44 4.49
CA GLU A 51 8.62 9.69 4.66
C GLU A 51 8.00 10.93 4.00
N ASP A 52 6.97 10.78 3.16
CA ASP A 52 6.36 11.95 2.50
C ASP A 52 5.65 12.82 3.54
N PRO A 53 5.90 14.15 3.55
CA PRO A 53 5.28 15.05 4.53
C PRO A 53 3.77 15.20 4.34
N SER A 54 3.23 14.84 3.17
CA SER A 54 1.80 14.96 2.87
C SER A 54 1.08 13.63 3.14
N PRO A 55 0.07 13.60 4.01
CA PRO A 55 -0.73 12.39 4.22
C PRO A 55 -1.45 11.94 2.94
N LEU A 56 -1.74 12.85 2.02
CA LEU A 56 -2.35 12.49 0.73
C LEU A 56 -1.40 11.68 -0.17
N VAL A 57 -0.11 11.99 -0.14
CA VAL A 57 0.88 11.23 -0.95
C VAL A 57 1.17 9.88 -0.28
N ARG A 58 1.24 9.85 1.05
CA ARG A 58 1.38 8.59 1.80
C ARG A 58 0.18 7.67 1.57
N HIS A 59 -1.04 8.21 1.61
CA HIS A 59 -2.26 7.48 1.26
C HIS A 59 -2.18 6.92 -0.17
N GLU A 60 -1.83 7.74 -1.17
CA GLU A 60 -1.70 7.29 -2.55
C GLU A 60 -0.64 6.18 -2.70
N ALA A 61 0.45 6.26 -1.93
CA ALA A 61 1.47 5.22 -1.91
C ALA A 61 0.94 3.91 -1.31
N ALA A 62 0.17 3.97 -0.21
CA ALA A 62 -0.48 2.79 0.36
C ALA A 62 -1.47 2.15 -0.63
N PHE A 63 -2.33 2.96 -1.25
CA PHE A 63 -3.27 2.53 -2.29
C PHE A 63 -2.54 1.83 -3.45
N SER A 64 -1.49 2.47 -3.97
CA SER A 64 -0.66 1.92 -5.05
C SER A 64 0.01 0.60 -4.69
N LEU A 65 0.52 0.47 -3.46
CA LEU A 65 1.10 -0.78 -2.97
C LEU A 65 0.05 -1.91 -2.87
N GLY A 66 -1.17 -1.57 -2.46
CA GLY A 66 -2.31 -2.50 -2.46
C GLY A 66 -2.64 -3.00 -3.87
N GLN A 67 -2.68 -2.11 -4.87
CA GLN A 67 -2.93 -2.46 -6.26
C GLN A 67 -1.84 -3.34 -6.90
N LEU A 68 -0.59 -3.19 -6.45
CA LEU A 68 0.53 -3.98 -6.94
C LEU A 68 0.57 -5.41 -6.36
N GLU A 69 -0.07 -5.62 -5.20
CA GLU A 69 -0.20 -6.92 -4.52
C GLU A 69 1.14 -7.65 -4.20
N PHE A 70 2.27 -6.93 -4.23
CA PHE A 70 3.57 -7.52 -3.89
C PHE A 70 3.76 -7.64 -2.38
N LYS A 71 4.03 -8.85 -1.91
CA LYS A 71 4.27 -9.17 -0.49
C LYS A 71 5.44 -8.40 0.13
N SER A 72 6.38 -7.92 -0.67
CA SER A 72 7.50 -7.08 -0.24
C SER A 72 7.05 -5.74 0.38
N ALA A 73 5.81 -5.31 0.14
CA ALA A 73 5.21 -4.10 0.74
C ALA A 73 4.60 -4.32 2.14
N VAL A 74 4.32 -5.57 2.54
CA VAL A 74 3.51 -5.88 3.74
C VAL A 74 4.09 -5.25 5.01
N SER A 75 5.41 -5.32 5.20
CA SER A 75 6.06 -4.75 6.38
C SER A 75 5.86 -3.22 6.50
N ALA A 76 5.97 -2.50 5.38
CA ALA A 76 5.79 -1.04 5.37
C ALA A 76 4.32 -0.65 5.61
N LEU A 77 3.38 -1.39 5.01
CA LEU A 77 1.95 -1.18 5.22
C LEU A 77 1.51 -1.50 6.65
N MET A 78 2.07 -2.54 7.28
CA MET A 78 1.80 -2.85 8.69
C MET A 78 2.29 -1.73 9.63
N ASP A 79 3.47 -1.15 9.36
CA ASP A 79 4.00 -0.02 10.11
C ASP A 79 3.11 1.23 9.95
N ALA A 80 2.74 1.58 8.72
CA ALA A 80 1.87 2.72 8.44
C ALA A 80 0.46 2.55 9.05
N MET A 81 -0.14 1.36 8.91
CA MET A 81 -1.42 1.02 9.54
C MET A 81 -1.38 1.19 11.07
N ALA A 82 -0.25 0.89 11.71
CA ALA A 82 -0.13 0.98 13.17
C ALA A 82 0.24 2.37 13.67
N ASN A 83 1.09 3.09 12.95
CA ASN A 83 1.83 4.21 13.50
C ASN A 83 1.63 5.54 12.75
N ASP A 84 0.97 5.55 11.57
CA ASP A 84 0.75 6.82 10.87
C ASP A 84 -0.25 7.72 11.64
N GLU A 85 0.12 8.98 11.79
CA GLU A 85 -0.70 10.01 12.44
C GLU A 85 -2.03 10.24 11.71
N SER A 86 -2.05 10.04 10.39
CA SER A 86 -3.18 10.30 9.53
C SER A 86 -4.09 9.08 9.47
N VAL A 87 -5.34 9.28 9.87
CA VAL A 87 -6.43 8.30 9.67
C VAL A 87 -6.48 7.83 8.21
N LEU A 88 -6.28 8.76 7.26
CA LEU A 88 -6.30 8.47 5.83
C LEU A 88 -5.28 7.39 5.45
N VAL A 89 -4.07 7.51 5.99
CA VAL A 89 -2.99 6.56 5.68
C VAL A 89 -3.22 5.23 6.40
N ARG A 90 -3.70 5.27 7.66
CA ARG A 90 -3.96 4.04 8.42
C ARG A 90 -5.06 3.19 7.78
N HIS A 91 -6.18 3.79 7.38
CA HIS A 91 -7.27 3.02 6.75
C HIS A 91 -6.81 2.42 5.41
N GLU A 92 -6.11 3.21 4.58
CA GLU A 92 -5.69 2.75 3.26
C GLU A 92 -4.64 1.65 3.36
N SER A 93 -3.76 1.74 4.37
CA SER A 93 -2.80 0.67 4.65
C SER A 93 -3.49 -0.63 5.07
N ALA A 94 -4.58 -0.56 5.84
CA ALA A 94 -5.37 -1.76 6.18
C ALA A 94 -6.03 -2.37 4.94
N VAL A 95 -6.63 -1.56 4.06
CA VAL A 95 -7.23 -2.00 2.78
C VAL A 95 -6.18 -2.66 1.88
N ALA A 96 -5.00 -2.05 1.74
CA ALA A 96 -3.90 -2.58 0.95
C ALA A 96 -3.40 -3.93 1.46
N LEU A 97 -3.33 -4.13 2.78
CA LEU A 97 -2.97 -5.42 3.38
C LEU A 97 -3.98 -6.52 3.06
N GLY A 98 -5.28 -6.20 3.06
CA GLY A 98 -6.34 -7.10 2.61
C GLY A 98 -6.17 -7.50 1.14
N SER A 99 -5.89 -6.52 0.29
CA SER A 99 -5.66 -6.72 -1.15
C SER A 99 -4.45 -7.62 -1.44
N ILE A 100 -3.32 -7.41 -0.73
CA ILE A 100 -2.12 -8.26 -0.87
C ILE A 100 -2.40 -9.71 -0.40
N GLY A 101 -3.26 -9.90 0.59
CA GLY A 101 -3.70 -11.24 0.98
C GLY A 101 -2.63 -12.06 1.72
N ASP A 102 -1.69 -11.38 2.40
CA ASP A 102 -0.66 -12.03 3.20
C ASP A 102 -1.10 -12.20 4.66
N GLU A 103 -1.15 -13.46 5.10
CA GLU A 103 -1.60 -13.85 6.45
C GLU A 103 -0.73 -13.28 7.58
N THR A 104 0.50 -12.85 7.30
CA THR A 104 1.36 -12.18 8.29
C THR A 104 0.77 -10.86 8.79
N ALA A 105 -0.15 -10.24 8.03
CA ALA A 105 -0.85 -9.02 8.41
C ALA A 105 -1.97 -9.25 9.43
N ARG A 106 -2.49 -10.48 9.55
CA ARG A 106 -3.69 -10.80 10.34
C ARG A 106 -3.64 -10.31 11.80
N PRO A 107 -2.56 -10.52 12.58
CA PRO A 107 -2.51 -10.03 13.95
C PRO A 107 -2.65 -8.52 14.05
N GLY A 108 -1.97 -7.77 13.16
CA GLY A 108 -2.05 -6.31 13.13
C GLY A 108 -3.44 -5.81 12.72
N LEU A 109 -4.11 -6.49 11.80
CA LEU A 109 -5.48 -6.17 11.41
C LEU A 109 -6.48 -6.42 12.55
N ILE A 110 -6.31 -7.50 13.33
CA ILE A 110 -7.13 -7.76 14.53
C ILE A 110 -6.96 -6.62 15.55
N ASP A 111 -5.74 -6.14 15.78
CA ASP A 111 -5.49 -5.01 16.67
C ASP A 111 -6.19 -3.73 16.20
N ARG A 112 -6.32 -3.53 14.87
CA ARG A 112 -7.02 -2.38 14.29
C ARG A 112 -8.53 -2.42 14.40
N LEU A 113 -9.15 -3.55 14.77
CA LEU A 113 -10.57 -3.59 15.12
C LEU A 113 -10.91 -2.73 16.36
N GLN A 114 -9.89 -2.30 17.12
CA GLN A 114 -10.01 -1.40 18.26
C GLN A 114 -9.40 -0.01 18.00
N ASP A 115 -9.14 0.36 16.74
CA ASP A 115 -8.67 1.72 16.41
C ASP A 115 -9.71 2.76 16.87
N ALA A 116 -9.23 3.94 17.27
CA ALA A 116 -10.10 5.02 17.71
C ALA A 116 -11.01 5.51 16.58
N ASP A 117 -10.52 5.44 15.34
CA ASP A 117 -11.22 5.87 14.15
C ASP A 117 -12.07 4.75 13.53
N GLU A 118 -13.29 5.09 13.09
CA GLU A 118 -14.23 4.12 12.53
C GLU A 118 -13.82 3.58 11.16
N ASP A 119 -13.24 4.42 10.30
CA ASP A 119 -12.87 4.03 8.95
C ASP A 119 -11.72 3.01 8.99
N VAL A 120 -10.81 3.15 9.95
CA VAL A 120 -9.73 2.18 10.18
C VAL A 120 -10.29 0.84 10.68
N ARG A 121 -11.25 0.86 11.62
CA ARG A 121 -11.90 -0.37 12.10
C ARG A 121 -12.61 -1.12 10.98
N LEU A 122 -13.40 -0.41 10.16
CA LEU A 122 -14.12 -0.99 9.03
C LEU A 122 -13.15 -1.54 7.97
N SER A 123 -12.07 -0.81 7.68
CA SER A 123 -11.04 -1.28 6.74
C SER A 123 -10.36 -2.56 7.23
N ALA A 124 -10.08 -2.67 8.54
CA ALA A 124 -9.53 -3.87 9.13
C ALA A 124 -10.49 -5.06 9.08
N GLU A 125 -11.78 -4.84 9.31
CA GLU A 125 -12.82 -5.88 9.18
C GLU A 125 -12.90 -6.41 7.75
N VAL A 126 -12.93 -5.52 6.76
CA VAL A 126 -12.93 -5.89 5.33
C VAL A 126 -11.68 -6.67 4.97
N ALA A 127 -10.50 -6.18 5.35
CA ALA A 127 -9.23 -6.85 5.07
C ALA A 127 -9.16 -8.26 5.69
N LEU A 128 -9.67 -8.45 6.92
CA LEU A 128 -9.76 -9.78 7.55
C LEU A 128 -10.71 -10.71 6.79
N ALA A 129 -11.84 -10.19 6.30
CA ALA A 129 -12.76 -10.97 5.47
C ALA A 129 -12.12 -11.38 4.13
N ASP A 130 -11.29 -10.52 3.53
CA ASP A 130 -10.53 -10.82 2.32
C ASP A 130 -9.48 -11.92 2.56
N LEU A 131 -8.76 -11.86 3.68
CA LEU A 131 -7.83 -12.93 4.09
C LEU A 131 -8.55 -14.27 4.23
N ASP A 132 -9.68 -14.30 4.96
CA ASP A 132 -10.50 -15.51 5.14
C ASP A 132 -11.02 -16.06 3.80
N PHE A 133 -11.41 -15.18 2.88
CA PHE A 133 -11.84 -15.56 1.55
C PHE A 133 -10.70 -16.20 0.76
N LEU A 134 -9.51 -15.59 0.75
CA LEU A 134 -8.32 -16.10 0.05
C LEU A 134 -7.83 -17.42 0.64
N GLU A 135 -7.85 -17.59 1.96
CA GLU A 135 -7.53 -18.86 2.62
C GLU A 135 -8.46 -19.98 2.16
N ARG A 136 -9.78 -19.74 2.18
CA ARG A 136 -10.80 -20.70 1.71
C ARG A 136 -10.63 -21.03 0.23
N LEU A 137 -10.30 -20.03 -0.59
CA LEU A 137 -10.07 -20.22 -2.02
C LEU A 137 -8.85 -21.14 -2.25
N ARG A 138 -7.73 -20.86 -1.57
CA ARG A 138 -6.50 -21.67 -1.64
C ARG A 138 -6.74 -23.11 -1.19
N ALA A 139 -7.49 -23.32 -0.10
CA ALA A 139 -7.83 -24.65 0.39
C ALA A 139 -8.67 -25.48 -0.59
N ARG A 140 -9.52 -24.82 -1.41
CA ARG A 140 -10.31 -25.49 -2.45
C ARG A 140 -9.49 -25.86 -3.68
N THR A 141 -8.53 -25.01 -4.06
CA THR A 141 -7.68 -25.24 -5.25
C THR A 141 -6.59 -26.27 -4.99
N SER A 142 -6.02 -26.33 -3.78
CA SER A 142 -4.96 -27.30 -3.42
C SER A 142 -5.46 -28.74 -3.20
N ARG A 143 -6.78 -28.97 -3.21
CA ARG A 143 -7.40 -30.30 -3.08
C ARG A 143 -7.75 -30.95 -4.43
N ARG A 144 -7.32 -30.35 -5.55
CA ARG A 144 -7.42 -30.91 -6.91
C ARG A 144 -6.04 -31.32 -7.40
#